data_AF-W7HRQ1-F1
#
_entry.id   AF-W7HRQ1-F1
#
_cell.length_a   1.000
_cell.length_b   1.000
_cell.length_c   1.000
_cell.angle_alpha   90.00
_cell.angle_beta   90.00
_cell.angle_gamma   90.00
#
_symmetry.space_group_name_H-M   'P 1'
#
loop_
_entity.id
_entity.type
_entity.pdbx_description
1 polymer ?
#
loop_
_entity_poly.entity_id
_entity_poly.type
_entity_poly.pdbx_seq_one_letter_code
_entity_poly.pdbx_strand_id
1 'polypeptide(L)'
;MDMKILNNRPAAHGYTKRWGPTAIICLVVVLGLGKLLVPYNGNTTESLNPSNTESPSVLASTATSDAEAKHIEHNEKRQSQKFVVTGINWNGLQQRRNFLDFAADADLLNIFLCGLEAMQNMDQNDRESYFQIAGIHGAPYVPWDGEDGPNSFSGYCTHASILFPTWHRPYIAAYEQILGNIIRNLANQYPASSRSRYQAAANRFRLPYWDWASNANIPNIIGTQVQVTVEKPQGFVRIDNPLYTYTFHPFSPDFFPYAPFDDWPLTLRQPDFEGDSHPETANSQLSANQVSLRNRVYNLLSFQNNYQVFSNKAWDNGGSGNQDSIESIHDLVHGAVGGGGLLKRSLEKRTGEPQLMQGNKYHEWAANIRLDKYSAGGPYLINLYVGEPKSVHNWTNDPNFVGSYYLFSKNGTCMGCKPNSIVTGSVPLTEALMRRVDNGDIESLEPANVTPYLKGRITWRVRQTDGKFLSPSDVKTLKVSVSAAEVTIPWSLATAPEITRWTTYYDITNKKPGGLCYGDPV
;
A
#
# COMPACT_ATOMS: atom_id res chain seq x y z
N MET A 1 47.29 36.23 -24.83
CA MET A 1 46.92 35.74 -26.16
C MET A 1 46.81 34.23 -26.11
N ASP A 2 45.81 33.71 -26.81
CA ASP A 2 45.24 32.37 -26.84
C ASP A 2 46.12 31.10 -26.83
N MET A 3 45.44 30.02 -26.41
CA MET A 3 45.44 28.62 -26.89
C MET A 3 46.75 27.83 -27.11
N LYS A 4 46.80 26.64 -26.47
CA LYS A 4 47.25 25.31 -26.95
C LYS A 4 47.57 24.43 -25.71
N ILE A 5 47.16 23.16 -25.55
CA ILE A 5 47.38 21.97 -26.40
C ILE A 5 46.37 20.86 -26.04
N LEU A 6 45.99 20.10 -27.07
CA LEU A 6 45.18 18.88 -27.12
C LEU A 6 45.96 17.59 -26.73
N ASN A 7 45.17 16.61 -26.25
CA ASN A 7 45.21 15.15 -26.54
C ASN A 7 46.34 14.25 -25.99
N ASN A 8 45.97 13.32 -25.10
CA ASN A 8 45.70 11.91 -25.45
C ASN A 8 45.37 11.07 -24.18
N ARG A 9 44.22 10.37 -24.16
CA ARG A 9 43.94 9.27 -23.22
C ARG A 9 43.77 7.97 -24.02
N PRO A 10 44.37 6.85 -23.59
CA PRO A 10 44.08 5.55 -24.17
C PRO A 10 42.75 4.97 -23.62
N ALA A 11 42.11 4.19 -24.46
CA ALA A 11 40.84 3.50 -24.22
C ALA A 11 40.91 2.52 -23.05
N ALA A 12 39.88 2.53 -22.20
CA ALA A 12 39.60 1.47 -21.25
C ALA A 12 38.23 0.85 -21.58
N HIS A 13 38.25 -0.42 -21.99
CA HIS A 13 37.09 -1.30 -21.95
C HIS A 13 36.54 -1.34 -20.52
N GLY A 14 35.28 -0.96 -20.34
CA GLY A 14 34.58 -0.99 -19.06
C GLY A 14 33.20 -1.60 -19.21
N TYR A 15 33.02 -2.78 -18.64
CA TYR A 15 31.74 -3.45 -18.46
C TYR A 15 30.74 -2.51 -17.75
N THR A 16 29.68 -2.10 -18.46
CA THR A 16 28.57 -1.32 -17.90
C THR A 16 27.60 -2.26 -17.17
N LYS A 17 27.76 -2.43 -15.85
CA LYS A 17 26.68 -2.91 -14.98
C LYS A 17 25.78 -1.72 -14.66
N ARG A 18 24.64 -1.65 -15.33
CA ARG A 18 23.54 -0.70 -15.06
C ARG A 18 22.62 -1.32 -13.99
N TRP A 19 22.21 -0.50 -13.02
CA TRP A 19 21.40 -0.86 -11.85
C TRP A 19 20.02 -0.19 -11.97
N GLY A 20 18.96 -0.87 -11.51
CA GLY A 20 17.55 -0.53 -11.78
C GLY A 20 16.72 -0.01 -10.58
N PRO A 21 15.42 0.31 -10.78
CA PRO A 21 14.65 1.32 -10.04
C PRO A 21 13.63 0.82 -9.00
N THR A 22 13.51 1.43 -7.79
CA THR A 22 12.18 1.65 -7.12
C THR A 22 12.11 2.82 -6.11
N ALA A 23 11.34 3.90 -6.37
CA ALA A 23 11.12 5.01 -5.41
C ALA A 23 9.88 5.93 -5.59
N ILE A 24 9.06 5.85 -6.65
CA ILE A 24 7.87 6.74 -6.79
C ILE A 24 6.59 5.94 -7.00
N ILE A 25 6.06 5.34 -5.93
CA ILE A 25 4.83 4.51 -5.99
C ILE A 25 3.81 4.90 -4.92
N CYS A 26 4.09 5.91 -4.11
CA CYS A 26 3.26 6.15 -2.93
C CYS A 26 1.91 6.79 -3.24
N LEU A 27 1.79 7.74 -4.20
CA LEU A 27 0.49 8.38 -4.44
C LEU A 27 -0.51 7.58 -5.29
N VAL A 28 -0.07 6.64 -6.13
CA VAL A 28 -0.99 5.77 -6.88
C VAL A 28 -1.65 4.72 -5.96
N VAL A 29 -1.03 4.41 -4.82
CA VAL A 29 -1.52 3.44 -3.82
C VAL A 29 -2.29 4.11 -2.66
N VAL A 30 -2.32 5.45 -2.60
CA VAL A 30 -3.10 6.23 -1.60
C VAL A 30 -4.62 6.12 -1.79
N LEU A 31 -5.10 5.41 -2.82
CA LEU A 31 -6.47 4.91 -2.84
C LEU A 31 -6.69 3.76 -1.82
N GLY A 32 -5.70 3.33 -1.03
CA GLY A 32 -5.89 2.33 0.02
C GLY A 32 -6.15 2.96 1.40
N LEU A 33 -7.17 2.44 2.09
CA LEU A 33 -7.52 2.60 3.52
C LEU A 33 -8.70 3.54 3.82
N GLY A 34 -9.87 2.92 3.93
CA GLY A 34 -11.06 3.59 4.47
C GLY A 34 -12.28 2.69 4.70
N LYS A 35 -12.16 1.61 5.49
CA LYS A 35 -13.30 1.06 6.28
C LYS A 35 -12.80 0.36 7.56
N LEU A 36 -13.67 0.36 8.58
CA LEU A 36 -13.59 -0.17 9.97
C LEU A 36 -13.01 0.86 10.97
N LEU A 37 -13.74 1.41 11.95
CA LEU A 37 -14.92 0.96 12.71
C LEU A 37 -15.79 2.18 13.09
N VAL A 38 -17.12 2.07 12.98
CA VAL A 38 -18.08 2.82 13.80
C VAL A 38 -18.91 1.78 14.53
N PRO A 39 -18.96 1.75 15.87
CA PRO A 39 -19.89 0.87 16.57
C PRO A 39 -21.32 1.30 16.25
N TYR A 40 -22.07 0.36 15.70
CA TYR A 40 -23.53 0.40 15.62
C TYR A 40 -24.07 0.13 17.02
N ASN A 41 -24.52 1.17 17.73
CA ASN A 41 -25.33 0.97 18.93
C ASN A 41 -26.75 0.62 18.49
N GLY A 42 -27.04 -0.68 18.54
CA GLY A 42 -28.41 -1.18 18.50
C GLY A 42 -29.18 -0.67 19.72
N ASN A 43 -30.41 -0.22 19.46
CA ASN A 43 -31.38 0.17 20.46
C ASN A 43 -31.51 -0.90 21.55
N THR A 44 -31.08 -0.57 22.76
CA THR A 44 -31.62 -1.15 23.99
C THR A 44 -32.06 0.00 24.89
N THR A 45 -33.37 0.08 25.05
CA THR A 45 -34.05 0.95 26.00
C THR A 45 -33.74 0.48 27.41
N GLU A 46 -32.85 1.17 28.12
CA GLU A 46 -32.83 1.13 29.59
C GLU A 46 -33.27 2.49 30.14
N SER A 47 -34.36 2.43 30.89
CA SER A 47 -35.01 3.53 31.57
C SER A 47 -34.11 4.08 32.67
N LEU A 48 -33.80 5.38 32.61
CA LEU A 48 -33.32 6.13 33.77
C LEU A 48 -34.43 7.08 34.25
N ASN A 49 -34.89 6.79 35.46
CA ASN A 49 -35.87 7.53 36.23
C ASN A 49 -35.29 8.89 36.68
N PRO A 50 -36.04 10.01 36.67
CA PRO A 50 -35.51 11.32 37.02
C PRO A 50 -35.77 11.65 38.49
N SER A 51 -34.74 12.06 39.23
CA SER A 51 -34.96 12.79 40.48
C SER A 51 -33.77 13.68 40.84
N ASN A 52 -34.04 15.00 40.77
CA ASN A 52 -33.53 16.10 41.58
C ASN A 52 -32.01 16.30 41.71
N THR A 53 -31.48 17.39 41.17
CA THR A 53 -31.28 18.66 41.91
C THR A 53 -30.72 19.77 41.02
N GLU A 54 -31.44 20.89 41.00
CA GLU A 54 -31.01 22.30 40.87
C GLU A 54 -30.06 22.75 39.74
N SER A 55 -30.61 23.57 38.84
CA SER A 55 -29.86 24.51 38.00
C SER A 55 -29.79 25.88 38.66
N PRO A 56 -28.63 26.56 38.67
CA PRO A 56 -28.57 28.00 38.59
C PRO A 56 -28.29 28.40 37.14
N SER A 57 -29.24 29.11 36.53
CA SER A 57 -29.01 29.89 35.32
C SER A 57 -27.99 30.99 35.63
N VAL A 58 -26.80 30.92 35.03
CA VAL A 58 -25.88 32.06 34.95
C VAL A 58 -25.68 32.39 33.48
N LEU A 59 -26.42 33.40 33.02
CA LEU A 59 -26.03 34.21 31.87
C LEU A 59 -24.71 34.90 32.24
N ALA A 60 -23.57 34.34 31.80
CA ALA A 60 -22.30 35.03 31.84
C ALA A 60 -22.05 35.66 30.46
N SER A 61 -22.38 36.95 30.35
CA SER A 61 -21.76 37.82 29.34
C SER A 61 -20.29 37.98 29.73
N THR A 62 -19.39 37.24 29.09
CA THR A 62 -17.95 37.47 29.23
C THR A 62 -17.53 38.56 28.25
N ALA A 63 -17.41 39.79 28.75
CA ALA A 63 -16.51 40.75 28.14
C ALA A 63 -15.10 40.18 28.30
N THR A 64 -14.52 39.71 27.21
CA THR A 64 -13.13 39.26 27.16
C THR A 64 -12.21 40.42 27.51
N SER A 65 -11.29 40.20 28.44
CA SER A 65 -10.27 41.20 28.77
C SER A 65 -9.31 41.39 27.59
N ASP A 66 -8.77 42.61 27.39
CA ASP A 66 -7.79 42.89 26.32
C ASP A 66 -6.56 41.97 26.37
N ALA A 67 -6.24 41.40 27.54
CA ALA A 67 -5.13 40.46 27.71
C ALA A 67 -5.49 39.05 27.21
N GLU A 68 -6.69 38.54 27.50
CA GLU A 68 -7.18 37.27 26.94
C GLU A 68 -7.46 37.37 25.45
N ALA A 69 -8.01 38.51 24.98
CA ALA A 69 -8.19 38.77 23.57
C ALA A 69 -6.84 38.76 22.83
N LYS A 70 -5.80 39.40 23.39
CA LYS A 70 -4.43 39.34 22.83
C LYS A 70 -3.80 37.95 22.89
N HIS A 71 -4.12 37.14 23.90
CA HIS A 71 -3.59 35.78 24.01
C HIS A 71 -4.27 34.82 23.03
N ILE A 72 -5.59 34.97 22.83
CA ILE A 72 -6.36 34.27 21.81
C ILE A 72 -5.89 34.72 20.42
N GLU A 73 -5.74 36.02 20.17
CA GLU A 73 -5.25 36.56 18.89
C GLU A 73 -3.79 36.14 18.61
N HIS A 74 -2.94 36.02 19.64
CA HIS A 74 -1.57 35.50 19.50
C HIS A 74 -1.54 34.00 19.17
N ASN A 75 -2.43 33.20 19.78
CA ASN A 75 -2.56 31.78 19.48
C ASN A 75 -3.21 31.53 18.09
N GLU A 76 -4.18 32.35 17.70
CA GLU A 76 -4.77 32.37 16.36
C GLU A 76 -3.77 32.81 15.29
N LYS A 77 -2.90 33.79 15.56
CA LYS A 77 -1.78 34.18 14.67
C LYS A 77 -0.69 33.12 14.57
N ARG A 78 -0.45 32.31 15.62
CA ARG A 78 0.43 31.13 15.53
C ARG A 78 -0.22 29.99 14.75
N GLN A 79 -1.54 29.81 14.85
CA GLN A 79 -2.30 28.85 14.06
C GLN A 79 -2.48 29.28 12.60
N SER A 80 -2.52 30.59 12.29
CA SER A 80 -2.67 31.09 10.92
C SER A 80 -1.43 30.90 10.04
N GLN A 81 -0.29 30.50 10.60
CA GLN A 81 0.93 30.20 9.84
C GLN A 81 1.09 28.70 9.53
N LYS A 82 0.47 27.81 10.30
CA LYS A 82 0.60 26.36 10.18
C LYS A 82 -0.58 25.74 9.43
N PHE A 83 -0.33 24.69 8.66
CA PHE A 83 -1.41 23.93 8.03
C PHE A 83 -2.06 22.99 9.06
N VAL A 84 -3.30 23.28 9.43
CA VAL A 84 -4.05 22.43 10.36
C VAL A 84 -4.82 21.37 9.58
N VAL A 85 -4.52 20.10 9.86
CA VAL A 85 -5.24 18.95 9.29
C VAL A 85 -6.55 18.74 10.05
N THR A 86 -7.65 19.23 9.48
CA THR A 86 -9.03 19.05 9.99
C THR A 86 -9.82 18.01 9.20
N GLY A 87 -9.34 17.61 8.02
CA GLY A 87 -10.18 16.99 7.00
C GLY A 87 -11.15 18.01 6.39
N ILE A 88 -12.04 17.53 5.51
CA ILE A 88 -13.11 18.36 4.93
C ILE A 88 -14.18 18.63 5.98
N ASN A 89 -14.41 19.90 6.32
CA ASN A 89 -15.37 20.34 7.34
C ASN A 89 -16.59 21.11 6.77
N TRP A 90 -16.67 21.30 5.45
CA TRP A 90 -17.67 22.17 4.81
C TRP A 90 -18.84 21.43 4.13
N ASN A 91 -18.84 20.09 4.09
CA ASN A 91 -19.91 19.29 3.45
C ASN A 91 -20.49 18.17 4.34
N GLY A 92 -20.33 18.27 5.66
CA GLY A 92 -20.85 17.30 6.61
C GLY A 92 -20.20 15.92 6.51
N LEU A 93 -20.86 14.89 7.06
CA LEU A 93 -20.38 13.51 7.03
C LEU A 93 -20.64 12.88 5.66
N GLN A 94 -19.56 12.55 4.95
CA GLN A 94 -19.58 11.85 3.68
C GLN A 94 -18.73 10.57 3.76
N GLN A 95 -19.07 9.54 2.99
CA GLN A 95 -18.30 8.29 2.94
C GLN A 95 -17.22 8.35 1.85
N ARG A 96 -16.01 7.85 2.16
CA ARG A 96 -15.08 7.42 1.10
C ARG A 96 -15.70 6.21 0.41
N ARG A 97 -15.88 6.28 -0.91
CA ARG A 97 -16.52 5.23 -1.73
C ARG A 97 -15.46 4.40 -2.46
N ASN A 98 -15.79 3.15 -2.77
CA ASN A 98 -14.98 2.37 -3.70
C ASN A 98 -14.85 3.16 -5.02
N PHE A 99 -13.66 3.18 -5.64
CA PHE A 99 -13.38 3.97 -6.82
C PHE A 99 -14.33 3.67 -7.98
N LEU A 100 -14.74 2.41 -8.17
CA LEU A 100 -15.67 2.05 -9.24
C LEU A 100 -17.05 2.68 -9.02
N ASP A 101 -17.55 2.66 -7.77
CA ASP A 101 -18.81 3.31 -7.40
C ASP A 101 -18.72 4.84 -7.49
N PHE A 102 -17.57 5.39 -7.08
CA PHE A 102 -17.26 6.82 -7.18
C PHE A 102 -17.25 7.27 -8.64
N ALA A 103 -16.54 6.54 -9.51
CA ALA A 103 -16.38 6.87 -10.92
C ALA A 103 -17.67 6.70 -11.75
N ALA A 104 -18.65 5.94 -11.24
CA ALA A 104 -19.97 5.84 -11.86
C ALA A 104 -20.81 7.14 -11.73
N ASP A 105 -20.48 8.02 -10.78
CA ASP A 105 -21.04 9.39 -10.71
C ASP A 105 -20.20 10.30 -11.61
N ALA A 106 -20.71 10.57 -12.82
CA ALA A 106 -19.99 11.34 -13.83
C ALA A 106 -19.64 12.77 -13.37
N ASP A 107 -20.49 13.41 -12.57
CA ASP A 107 -20.26 14.78 -12.09
C ASP A 107 -19.15 14.80 -11.03
N LEU A 108 -19.20 13.80 -10.14
CA LEU A 108 -18.20 13.61 -9.09
C LEU A 108 -16.83 13.24 -9.67
N LEU A 109 -16.81 12.33 -10.65
CA LEU A 109 -15.58 11.99 -11.39
C LEU A 109 -15.02 13.20 -12.13
N ASN A 110 -15.88 13.97 -12.81
CA ASN A 110 -15.46 15.16 -13.55
C ASN A 110 -14.81 16.21 -12.62
N ILE A 111 -15.48 16.59 -11.53
CA ILE A 111 -14.94 17.61 -10.62
C ILE A 111 -13.68 17.11 -9.88
N PHE A 112 -13.59 15.81 -9.61
CA PHE A 112 -12.37 15.21 -9.05
C PHE A 112 -11.19 15.29 -10.01
N LEU A 113 -11.39 14.96 -11.30
CA LEU A 113 -10.34 15.07 -12.32
C LEU A 113 -9.90 16.53 -12.50
N CYS A 114 -10.84 17.47 -12.60
CA CYS A 114 -10.52 18.91 -12.66
C CYS A 114 -9.76 19.39 -11.41
N GLY A 115 -10.17 18.95 -10.22
CA GLY A 115 -9.51 19.30 -8.97
C GLY A 115 -8.10 18.74 -8.85
N LEU A 116 -7.91 17.47 -9.26
CA LEU A 116 -6.62 16.82 -9.21
C LEU A 116 -5.63 17.43 -10.22
N GLU A 117 -6.09 17.70 -11.45
CA GLU A 117 -5.30 18.42 -12.45
C GLU A 117 -4.89 19.81 -11.92
N ALA A 118 -5.82 20.56 -11.31
CA ALA A 118 -5.53 21.85 -10.72
C ALA A 118 -4.49 21.76 -9.58
N MET A 119 -4.61 20.77 -8.69
CA MET A 119 -3.65 20.53 -7.61
C MET A 119 -2.26 20.13 -8.14
N GLN A 120 -2.22 19.33 -9.20
CA GLN A 120 -0.98 18.92 -9.84
C GLN A 120 -0.29 20.09 -10.57
N ASN A 121 -1.02 21.07 -11.09
CA ASN A 121 -0.48 22.24 -11.78
C ASN A 121 -0.06 23.40 -10.86
N MET A 122 -0.23 23.27 -9.55
CA MET A 122 0.26 24.27 -8.58
C MET A 122 1.79 24.37 -8.60
N ASP A 123 2.33 25.55 -8.29
CA ASP A 123 3.77 25.73 -8.11
C ASP A 123 4.31 24.69 -7.11
N GLN A 124 5.35 23.94 -7.49
CA GLN A 124 5.93 22.89 -6.64
C GLN A 124 6.54 23.44 -5.32
N ASN A 125 6.70 24.75 -5.18
CA ASN A 125 7.09 25.40 -3.92
C ASN A 125 5.90 25.73 -3.02
N ASP A 126 4.67 25.68 -3.54
CA ASP A 126 3.46 25.86 -2.72
C ASP A 126 3.30 24.66 -1.79
N ARG A 127 3.25 24.92 -0.48
CA ARG A 127 3.05 23.93 0.59
C ARG A 127 1.88 22.98 0.33
N GLU A 128 0.83 23.44 -0.33
CA GLU A 128 -0.38 22.66 -0.62
C GLU A 128 -0.36 22.00 -2.01
N SER A 129 0.71 22.19 -2.81
CA SER A 129 0.84 21.53 -4.11
C SER A 129 0.89 20.01 -4.00
N TYR A 130 0.50 19.33 -5.09
CA TYR A 130 0.67 17.88 -5.20
C TYR A 130 2.10 17.43 -4.90
N PHE A 131 3.10 18.19 -5.39
CA PHE A 131 4.51 17.91 -5.16
C PHE A 131 4.89 17.97 -3.68
N GLN A 132 4.52 19.05 -2.97
CA GLN A 132 4.86 19.20 -1.55
C GLN A 132 4.17 18.16 -0.69
N ILE A 133 2.88 17.90 -0.92
CA ILE A 133 2.16 16.87 -0.16
C ILE A 133 2.75 15.47 -0.44
N ALA A 134 3.07 15.13 -1.70
CA ALA A 134 3.77 13.89 -2.01
C ALA A 134 5.15 13.80 -1.35
N GLY A 135 5.88 14.93 -1.28
CA GLY A 135 7.20 15.05 -0.67
C GLY A 135 7.21 14.79 0.83
N ILE A 136 6.10 15.01 1.55
CA ILE A 136 5.98 14.61 2.98
C ILE A 136 6.31 13.13 3.17
N HIS A 137 5.90 12.28 2.23
CA HIS A 137 6.15 10.85 2.32
C HIS A 137 7.65 10.51 2.20
N GLY A 138 8.41 11.23 1.39
CA GLY A 138 9.74 10.79 0.97
C GLY A 138 10.61 11.89 0.37
N ALA A 139 11.31 11.55 -0.71
CA ALA A 139 12.16 12.49 -1.41
C ALA A 139 11.29 13.67 -1.93
N PRO A 140 11.78 14.93 -1.88
CA PRO A 140 13.18 15.33 -1.73
C PRO A 140 13.71 15.49 -0.28
N TYR A 141 12.99 15.01 0.75
CA TYR A 141 13.40 15.13 2.16
C TYR A 141 13.57 16.57 2.65
N VAL A 142 12.70 17.46 2.18
CA VAL A 142 12.68 18.86 2.58
C VAL A 142 11.70 19.10 3.74
N PRO A 143 11.89 20.18 4.52
CA PRO A 143 10.93 20.61 5.51
C PRO A 143 9.55 20.87 4.89
N TRP A 144 8.49 20.48 5.58
CA TRP A 144 7.12 20.78 5.19
C TRP A 144 6.42 21.52 6.33
N ASP A 145 5.72 22.61 5.99
CA ASP A 145 5.10 23.51 6.96
C ASP A 145 6.08 24.08 8.00
N GLY A 146 7.36 24.21 7.64
CA GLY A 146 8.43 24.73 8.53
C GLY A 146 8.85 23.76 9.62
N GLU A 147 8.46 22.48 9.55
CA GLU A 147 8.97 21.41 10.40
C GLU A 147 9.97 20.57 9.61
N ASP A 148 11.00 20.05 10.27
CA ASP A 148 11.97 19.13 9.67
C ASP A 148 11.46 17.69 9.71
N GLY A 149 11.87 16.89 8.72
CA GLY A 149 11.73 15.44 8.77
C GLY A 149 12.58 14.81 9.88
N PRO A 150 12.43 13.50 10.14
CA PRO A 150 13.18 12.82 11.20
C PRO A 150 14.71 12.85 10.98
N ASN A 151 15.17 13.04 9.74
CA ASN A 151 16.56 13.32 9.37
C ASN A 151 16.66 13.76 7.89
N SER A 152 17.84 14.22 7.49
CA SER A 152 18.15 14.72 6.14
C SER A 152 18.15 13.66 5.02
N PHE A 153 17.92 12.38 5.32
CA PHE A 153 17.97 11.28 4.36
C PHE A 153 16.67 10.46 4.34
N SER A 154 15.59 10.98 4.92
CA SER A 154 14.31 10.28 5.03
C SER A 154 13.12 11.22 5.01
N GLY A 155 12.02 10.75 4.43
CA GLY A 155 10.73 11.41 4.58
C GLY A 155 10.15 11.19 5.98
N TYR A 156 9.00 11.81 6.23
CA TYR A 156 8.28 11.78 7.50
C TYR A 156 7.59 10.43 7.74
N CYS A 157 7.38 9.64 6.67
CA CYS A 157 6.62 8.41 6.73
C CYS A 157 7.21 7.40 7.72
N THR A 158 6.34 6.83 8.56
CA THR A 158 6.72 5.78 9.50
C THR A 158 6.48 4.40 8.89
N HIS A 159 7.53 3.61 8.72
CA HIS A 159 7.49 2.23 8.21
C HIS A 159 8.21 1.30 9.19
N ALA A 160 7.79 0.03 9.25
CA ALA A 160 8.22 -0.94 10.26
C ALA A 160 8.08 -0.38 11.68
N SER A 161 6.95 0.30 11.93
CA SER A 161 6.63 0.98 13.17
C SER A 161 5.14 0.91 13.43
N ILE A 162 4.73 0.78 14.69
CA ILE A 162 3.31 0.80 15.09
C ILE A 162 2.57 2.07 14.65
N LEU A 163 3.32 3.14 14.35
CA LEU A 163 2.76 4.39 13.86
C LEU A 163 2.33 4.32 12.40
N PHE A 164 2.66 3.26 11.65
CA PHE A 164 2.36 3.14 10.22
C PHE A 164 0.90 3.47 9.89
N PRO A 165 -0.14 2.85 10.49
CA PRO A 165 -1.52 3.20 10.18
C PRO A 165 -1.92 4.59 10.66
N THR A 166 -1.43 5.02 11.83
CA THR A 166 -1.80 6.28 12.47
C THR A 166 -1.09 7.50 11.87
N TRP A 167 0.02 7.32 11.17
CA TRP A 167 0.73 8.37 10.44
C TRP A 167 0.11 8.56 9.04
N HIS A 168 -0.18 7.47 8.32
CA HIS A 168 -0.80 7.56 7.00
C HIS A 168 -2.23 8.10 7.05
N ARG A 169 -2.98 7.86 8.14
CA ARG A 169 -4.35 8.38 8.29
C ARG A 169 -4.47 9.92 8.19
N PRO A 170 -3.78 10.73 9.02
CA PRO A 170 -3.78 12.18 8.89
C PRO A 170 -3.08 12.67 7.62
N TYR A 171 -2.11 11.92 7.08
CA TYR A 171 -1.53 12.22 5.77
C TYR A 171 -2.58 12.19 4.64
N ILE A 172 -3.44 11.15 4.60
CA ILE A 172 -4.55 11.10 3.63
C ILE A 172 -5.59 12.18 3.91
N ALA A 173 -5.85 12.49 5.19
CA ALA A 173 -6.78 13.57 5.54
C ALA A 173 -6.30 14.95 5.06
N ALA A 174 -4.99 15.22 5.14
CA ALA A 174 -4.41 16.46 4.61
C ALA A 174 -4.56 16.54 3.09
N TYR A 175 -4.22 15.46 2.37
CA TYR A 175 -4.41 15.37 0.91
C TYR A 175 -5.87 15.60 0.50
N GLU A 176 -6.80 14.91 1.17
CA GLU A 176 -8.25 15.02 0.93
C GLU A 176 -8.78 16.42 1.23
N GLN A 177 -8.28 17.07 2.29
CA GLN A 177 -8.66 18.43 2.67
C GLN A 177 -8.25 19.45 1.60
N ILE A 178 -7.00 19.40 1.14
CA ILE A 178 -6.48 20.32 0.12
C ILE A 178 -7.24 20.13 -1.19
N LEU A 179 -7.33 18.89 -1.67
CA LEU A 179 -8.04 18.58 -2.90
C LEU A 179 -9.53 18.95 -2.80
N GLY A 180 -10.16 18.70 -1.65
CA GLY A 180 -11.54 19.10 -1.40
C GLY A 180 -11.74 20.62 -1.48
N ASN A 181 -10.83 21.41 -0.92
CA ASN A 181 -10.89 22.87 -1.00
C ASN A 181 -10.74 23.38 -2.43
N ILE A 182 -9.83 22.78 -3.22
CA ILE A 182 -9.67 23.07 -4.65
C ILE A 182 -10.97 22.74 -5.41
N ILE A 183 -11.52 21.54 -5.19
CA ILE A 183 -12.79 21.09 -5.79
C ILE A 183 -13.94 22.04 -5.47
N ARG A 184 -14.07 22.46 -4.21
CA ARG A 184 -15.10 23.43 -3.78
C ARG A 184 -14.95 24.77 -4.51
N ASN A 185 -13.73 25.27 -4.62
CA ASN A 185 -13.45 26.54 -5.29
C ASN A 185 -13.72 26.45 -6.79
N LEU A 186 -13.36 25.34 -7.44
CA LEU A 186 -13.65 25.10 -8.86
C LEU A 186 -15.15 25.02 -9.11
N ALA A 187 -15.91 24.32 -8.26
CA ALA A 187 -17.36 24.20 -8.38
C ALA A 187 -18.06 25.58 -8.42
N ASN A 188 -17.55 26.57 -7.67
CA ASN A 188 -18.08 27.94 -7.67
C ASN A 188 -17.79 28.73 -8.95
N GLN A 189 -16.79 28.33 -9.74
CA GLN A 189 -16.40 29.01 -10.97
C GLN A 189 -17.21 28.59 -12.19
N TYR A 190 -17.96 27.48 -12.12
CA TYR A 190 -18.81 27.05 -13.23
C TYR A 190 -19.87 28.11 -13.58
N PRO A 191 -20.30 28.17 -14.86
CA PRO A 191 -21.41 29.01 -15.30
C PRO A 191 -22.69 28.71 -14.53
N ALA A 192 -23.61 29.68 -14.46
CA ALA A 192 -24.86 29.53 -13.71
C ALA A 192 -25.69 28.31 -14.13
N SER A 193 -25.59 27.88 -15.39
CA SER A 193 -26.27 26.70 -15.94
C SER A 193 -25.79 25.36 -15.35
N SER A 194 -24.53 25.25 -14.91
CA SER A 194 -23.96 24.01 -14.38
C SER A 194 -23.38 24.13 -12.96
N ARG A 195 -23.34 25.34 -12.39
CA ARG A 195 -22.79 25.59 -11.05
C ARG A 195 -23.45 24.75 -9.96
N SER A 196 -24.78 24.71 -9.90
CA SER A 196 -25.49 23.96 -8.86
C SER A 196 -25.21 22.45 -8.94
N ARG A 197 -25.08 21.91 -10.16
CA ARG A 197 -24.70 20.52 -10.43
C ARG A 197 -23.31 20.19 -9.87
N TYR A 198 -22.31 21.01 -10.15
CA TYR A 198 -20.95 20.79 -9.66
C TYR A 198 -20.74 21.14 -8.18
N GLN A 199 -21.50 22.09 -7.63
CA GLN A 199 -21.56 22.32 -6.18
C GLN A 199 -22.15 21.10 -5.46
N ALA A 200 -23.21 20.51 -6.01
CA ALA A 200 -23.77 19.27 -5.46
C ALA A 200 -22.76 18.12 -5.53
N ALA A 201 -21.99 17.99 -6.61
CA ALA A 201 -20.92 17.00 -6.73
C ALA A 201 -19.80 17.23 -5.70
N ALA A 202 -19.32 18.47 -5.54
CA ALA A 202 -18.34 18.84 -4.52
C ALA A 202 -18.82 18.50 -3.10
N ASN A 203 -20.11 18.71 -2.80
CA ASN A 203 -20.69 18.37 -1.51
C ASN A 203 -20.72 16.85 -1.23
N ARG A 204 -20.63 16.00 -2.25
CA ARG A 204 -20.51 14.53 -2.09
C ARG A 204 -19.06 14.05 -2.03
N PHE A 205 -18.08 14.94 -2.25
CA PHE A 205 -16.69 14.54 -2.41
C PHE A 205 -16.06 14.04 -1.10
N ARG A 206 -15.52 12.83 -1.17
CA ARG A 206 -14.45 12.27 -0.34
C ARG A 206 -13.52 11.50 -1.26
N LEU A 207 -12.25 11.40 -0.87
CA LEU A 207 -11.24 10.67 -1.64
C LEU A 207 -11.70 9.21 -1.80
N PRO A 208 -11.82 8.69 -3.03
CA PRO A 208 -12.22 7.31 -3.24
C PRO A 208 -11.15 6.35 -2.73
N TYR A 209 -11.55 5.10 -2.48
CA TYR A 209 -10.61 4.02 -2.19
C TYR A 209 -10.65 2.92 -3.27
N TRP A 210 -9.52 2.31 -3.55
CA TRP A 210 -9.36 1.16 -4.43
C TRP A 210 -9.29 -0.10 -3.59
N ASP A 211 -10.33 -0.92 -3.71
CA ASP A 211 -10.45 -2.20 -3.01
C ASP A 211 -9.70 -3.30 -3.76
N TRP A 212 -8.38 -3.25 -3.75
CA TRP A 212 -7.51 -4.24 -4.39
C TRP A 212 -7.68 -5.65 -3.82
N ALA A 213 -8.17 -5.79 -2.59
CA ALA A 213 -8.45 -7.09 -1.98
C ALA A 213 -9.69 -7.75 -2.59
N SER A 214 -10.73 -6.98 -2.91
CA SER A 214 -11.90 -7.47 -3.65
C SER A 214 -11.67 -7.54 -5.16
N ASN A 215 -11.00 -6.54 -5.73
CA ASN A 215 -10.70 -6.43 -7.17
C ASN A 215 -9.37 -5.69 -7.37
N ALA A 216 -8.31 -6.46 -7.56
CA ALA A 216 -6.94 -6.03 -7.79
C ALA A 216 -6.72 -5.46 -9.20
N ASN A 217 -7.73 -5.49 -10.07
CA ASN A 217 -7.58 -4.86 -11.38
C ASN A 217 -7.54 -3.33 -11.23
N ILE A 218 -6.51 -2.71 -11.78
CA ILE A 218 -6.39 -1.26 -11.91
C ILE A 218 -7.45 -0.78 -12.91
N PRO A 219 -8.36 0.12 -12.52
CA PRO A 219 -9.34 0.71 -13.45
C PRO A 219 -8.66 1.35 -14.66
N ASN A 220 -9.23 1.21 -15.87
CA ASN A 220 -8.64 1.74 -17.11
C ASN A 220 -8.30 3.24 -17.02
N ILE A 221 -9.18 4.04 -16.41
CA ILE A 221 -8.96 5.48 -16.20
C ILE A 221 -7.76 5.77 -15.28
N ILE A 222 -7.35 4.83 -14.43
CA ILE A 222 -6.13 4.97 -13.64
C ILE A 222 -4.96 4.42 -14.45
N GLY A 223 -5.09 3.21 -14.98
CA GLY A 223 -4.00 2.41 -15.51
C GLY A 223 -3.53 2.76 -16.93
N THR A 224 -4.44 2.85 -17.90
CA THR A 224 -4.10 2.81 -19.33
C THR A 224 -4.63 3.99 -20.14
N GLN A 225 -5.57 4.76 -19.59
CA GLN A 225 -6.15 5.92 -20.27
C GLN A 225 -5.28 7.16 -20.03
N VAL A 226 -4.53 7.57 -21.05
CA VAL A 226 -3.60 8.71 -20.95
C VAL A 226 -4.29 10.09 -20.97
N GLN A 227 -5.50 10.18 -21.51
CA GLN A 227 -6.26 11.43 -21.64
C GLN A 227 -7.73 11.23 -21.33
N VAL A 228 -8.35 12.26 -20.77
CA VAL A 228 -9.77 12.29 -20.39
C VAL A 228 -10.43 13.56 -20.93
N THR A 229 -11.74 13.50 -21.18
CA THR A 229 -12.53 14.70 -21.49
C THR A 229 -13.27 15.11 -20.23
N VAL A 230 -13.11 16.37 -19.84
CA VAL A 230 -13.78 16.96 -18.67
C VAL A 230 -14.54 18.23 -19.08
N GLU A 231 -15.62 18.53 -18.38
CA GLU A 231 -16.29 19.83 -18.44
C GLU A 231 -15.61 20.75 -17.42
N LYS A 232 -14.88 21.77 -17.88
CA LYS A 232 -14.36 22.87 -17.06
C LYS A 232 -15.34 24.06 -17.09
N PRO A 233 -15.13 25.14 -16.30
CA PRO A 233 -15.98 26.33 -16.38
C PRO A 233 -16.13 26.93 -17.79
N GLN A 234 -15.12 26.75 -18.66
CA GLN A 234 -15.11 27.23 -20.05
C GLN A 234 -15.79 26.27 -21.04
N GLY A 235 -16.21 25.08 -20.58
CA GLY A 235 -16.81 24.03 -21.40
C GLY A 235 -15.98 22.75 -21.43
N PHE A 236 -16.34 21.85 -22.34
CA PHE A 236 -15.65 20.57 -22.50
C PHE A 236 -14.25 20.75 -23.09
N VAL A 237 -13.27 20.11 -22.46
CA VAL A 237 -11.88 20.10 -22.89
C VAL A 237 -11.28 18.73 -22.66
N ARG A 238 -10.38 18.33 -23.58
CA ARG A 238 -9.56 17.13 -23.42
C ARG A 238 -8.27 17.52 -22.69
N ILE A 239 -7.97 16.82 -21.61
CA ILE A 239 -6.79 17.05 -20.77
C ILE A 239 -5.98 15.77 -20.65
N ASP A 240 -4.71 15.91 -20.30
CA ASP A 240 -3.91 14.79 -19.82
C ASP A 240 -4.52 14.27 -18.52
N ASN A 241 -4.60 12.95 -18.39
CA ASN A 241 -5.31 12.34 -17.29
C ASN A 241 -4.48 12.43 -16.00
N PRO A 242 -4.92 13.21 -14.99
CA PRO A 242 -4.14 13.41 -13.77
C PRO A 242 -4.05 12.15 -12.88
N LEU A 243 -4.83 11.10 -13.18
CA LEU A 243 -4.71 9.79 -12.52
C LEU A 243 -3.68 8.86 -13.17
N TYR A 244 -3.22 9.18 -14.39
CA TYR A 244 -2.31 8.31 -15.14
C TYR A 244 -0.85 8.48 -14.69
N THR A 245 -0.37 9.72 -14.66
CA THR A 245 0.99 10.07 -14.22
C THR A 245 1.01 11.49 -13.64
N TYR A 246 2.00 11.77 -12.80
CA TYR A 246 2.38 13.13 -12.44
C TYR A 246 3.64 13.53 -13.22
N THR A 247 3.61 14.73 -13.79
CA THR A 247 4.74 15.37 -14.48
C THR A 247 5.38 16.37 -13.54
N PHE A 248 6.69 16.28 -13.33
CA PHE A 248 7.42 17.28 -12.54
C PHE A 248 7.61 18.57 -13.34
N HIS A 249 7.37 19.73 -12.72
CA HIS A 249 7.46 21.04 -13.37
C HIS A 249 8.06 22.12 -12.45
N PRO A 250 9.37 22.44 -12.55
CA PRO A 250 10.38 21.70 -13.32
C PRO A 250 10.74 20.38 -12.63
N PHE A 251 11.26 19.43 -13.41
CA PHE A 251 12.01 18.32 -12.87
C PHE A 251 13.42 18.76 -12.45
N SER A 252 13.90 18.24 -11.32
CA SER A 252 15.31 18.32 -10.92
C SER A 252 15.80 16.94 -10.47
N PRO A 253 16.97 16.47 -10.95
CA PRO A 253 17.62 15.26 -10.45
C PRO A 253 17.82 15.27 -8.92
N ASP A 254 18.06 16.45 -8.34
CA ASP A 254 18.26 16.63 -6.89
C ASP A 254 17.02 16.26 -6.06
N PHE A 255 15.85 16.11 -6.71
CA PHE A 255 14.67 15.63 -6.02
C PHE A 255 14.82 14.20 -5.52
N PHE A 256 15.67 13.39 -6.17
CA PHE A 256 15.80 11.99 -5.88
C PHE A 256 17.25 11.63 -5.56
N PRO A 257 17.51 11.02 -4.40
CA PRO A 257 18.88 10.70 -3.98
C PRO A 257 19.53 9.55 -4.75
N TYR A 258 18.78 8.81 -5.59
CA TYR A 258 19.23 7.57 -6.20
C TYR A 258 18.73 7.40 -7.63
N ALA A 259 19.63 6.93 -8.49
CA ALA A 259 19.28 6.44 -9.80
C ALA A 259 18.34 5.22 -9.76
N PRO A 260 17.48 5.07 -10.79
CA PRO A 260 17.30 5.96 -11.94
C PRO A 260 16.15 6.98 -11.76
N PHE A 261 15.76 7.31 -10.52
CA PHE A 261 14.66 8.27 -10.26
C PHE A 261 15.04 9.72 -10.56
N ASP A 262 16.32 10.01 -10.43
CA ASP A 262 16.96 11.28 -10.75
C ASP A 262 17.00 11.59 -12.26
N ASP A 263 16.57 10.66 -13.12
CA ASP A 263 16.47 10.84 -14.57
C ASP A 263 15.01 10.92 -15.08
N TRP A 264 14.00 10.74 -14.22
CA TRP A 264 12.61 10.57 -14.66
C TRP A 264 11.73 11.80 -14.40
N PRO A 265 11.36 12.57 -15.45
CA PRO A 265 10.49 13.75 -15.30
C PRO A 265 9.01 13.41 -15.10
N LEU A 266 8.66 12.12 -15.06
CA LEU A 266 7.31 11.60 -14.90
C LEU A 266 7.31 10.47 -13.87
N THR A 267 6.17 10.27 -13.21
CA THR A 267 5.96 9.03 -12.44
C THR A 267 5.67 7.86 -13.38
N LEU A 268 6.31 6.71 -13.15
CA LEU A 268 6.19 5.53 -14.01
C LEU A 268 5.63 4.34 -13.24
N ARG A 269 5.01 3.38 -13.95
CA ARG A 269 4.49 2.12 -13.39
C ARG A 269 5.19 0.96 -14.07
N GLN A 270 5.76 0.04 -13.29
CA GLN A 270 6.61 -1.05 -13.80
C GLN A 270 7.58 -0.59 -14.92
N PRO A 271 8.42 0.42 -14.67
CA PRO A 271 9.37 0.91 -15.67
C PRO A 271 10.34 -0.20 -16.12
N ASP A 272 10.63 -0.27 -17.40
CA ASP A 272 11.69 -1.14 -17.94
C ASP A 272 13.10 -0.54 -17.78
N PHE A 273 14.10 -1.13 -18.44
CA PHE A 273 15.49 -0.67 -18.33
C PHE A 273 15.76 0.63 -19.10
N GLU A 274 14.85 0.96 -20.01
CA GLU A 274 14.85 2.15 -20.86
C GLU A 274 14.09 3.32 -20.21
N GLY A 275 13.30 3.03 -19.16
CA GLY A 275 12.48 4.02 -18.45
C GLY A 275 11.08 4.16 -19.04
N ASP A 276 10.60 3.18 -19.80
CA ASP A 276 9.25 3.15 -20.35
C ASP A 276 8.26 2.55 -19.33
N SER A 277 7.11 3.19 -19.16
CA SER A 277 6.07 2.77 -18.21
C SER A 277 5.19 1.65 -18.76
N HIS A 278 4.99 0.58 -17.98
CA HIS A 278 4.20 -0.62 -18.30
C HIS A 278 3.03 -0.87 -17.33
N PRO A 279 1.98 -0.03 -17.32
CA PRO A 279 0.82 -0.21 -16.44
C PRO A 279 0.07 -1.53 -16.65
N GLU A 280 0.12 -2.13 -17.83
CA GLU A 280 -0.41 -3.46 -18.12
C GLU A 280 0.33 -4.57 -17.34
N THR A 281 1.63 -4.38 -17.11
CA THR A 281 2.43 -5.27 -16.26
C THR A 281 1.99 -5.14 -14.81
N ALA A 282 1.78 -3.91 -14.34
CA ALA A 282 1.29 -3.66 -12.98
C ALA A 282 -0.06 -4.36 -12.74
N ASN A 283 -1.00 -4.18 -13.65
CA ASN A 283 -2.30 -4.83 -13.59
C ASN A 283 -2.16 -6.36 -13.58
N SER A 284 -1.28 -6.91 -14.43
CA SER A 284 -1.04 -8.36 -14.48
C SER A 284 -0.47 -8.93 -13.17
N GLN A 285 0.45 -8.22 -12.52
CA GLN A 285 1.03 -8.62 -11.23
C GLN A 285 -0.02 -8.62 -10.11
N LEU A 286 -0.89 -7.61 -10.11
CA LEU A 286 -2.00 -7.51 -9.15
C LEU A 286 -3.05 -8.59 -9.38
N SER A 287 -3.48 -8.82 -10.62
CA SER A 287 -4.43 -9.88 -10.97
C SER A 287 -3.87 -11.26 -10.59
N ALA A 288 -2.57 -11.50 -10.80
CA ALA A 288 -1.93 -12.76 -10.40
C ALA A 288 -1.92 -12.97 -8.88
N ASN A 289 -1.84 -11.90 -8.11
CA ASN A 289 -1.87 -11.93 -6.64
C ASN A 289 -3.29 -11.77 -6.05
N GLN A 290 -4.35 -11.63 -6.85
CA GLN A 290 -5.72 -11.36 -6.39
C GLN A 290 -6.19 -12.29 -5.28
N VAL A 291 -5.95 -13.60 -5.44
CA VAL A 291 -6.34 -14.62 -4.46
C VAL A 291 -5.56 -14.44 -3.15
N SER A 292 -4.24 -14.28 -3.25
CA SER A 292 -3.36 -14.06 -2.09
C SER A 292 -3.75 -12.77 -1.35
N LEU A 293 -3.93 -11.65 -2.06
CA LEU A 293 -4.34 -10.37 -1.48
C LEU A 293 -5.65 -10.49 -0.69
N ARG A 294 -6.67 -11.12 -1.27
CA ARG A 294 -7.97 -11.34 -0.62
C ARG A 294 -7.80 -12.16 0.66
N ASN A 295 -7.06 -13.26 0.60
CA ASN A 295 -6.90 -14.18 1.72
C ASN A 295 -6.05 -13.56 2.83
N ARG A 296 -5.00 -12.80 2.48
CA ARG A 296 -4.18 -12.04 3.45
C ARG A 296 -5.02 -11.01 4.21
N VAL A 297 -5.85 -10.24 3.50
CA VAL A 297 -6.75 -9.26 4.14
C VAL A 297 -7.80 -9.94 5.00
N TYR A 298 -8.42 -11.01 4.51
CA TYR A 298 -9.40 -11.78 5.29
C TYR A 298 -8.78 -12.32 6.58
N ASN A 299 -7.61 -12.95 6.48
CA ASN A 299 -6.91 -13.52 7.63
C ASN A 299 -6.52 -12.43 8.63
N LEU A 300 -6.01 -11.30 8.15
CA LEU A 300 -5.60 -10.18 9.00
C LEU A 300 -6.80 -9.59 9.75
N LEU A 301 -7.92 -9.34 9.08
CA LEU A 301 -9.11 -8.73 9.69
C LEU A 301 -9.90 -9.69 10.58
N SER A 302 -9.82 -10.99 10.32
CA SER A 302 -10.58 -12.01 11.08
C SER A 302 -9.82 -12.52 12.29
N PHE A 303 -8.49 -12.63 12.21
CA PHE A 303 -7.72 -13.42 13.17
C PHE A 303 -6.64 -12.63 13.94
N GLN A 304 -6.19 -11.47 13.44
CA GLN A 304 -5.13 -10.73 14.11
C GLN A 304 -5.69 -9.73 15.14
N ASN A 305 -5.42 -9.99 16.42
CA ASN A 305 -5.87 -9.19 17.56
C ASN A 305 -4.73 -8.42 18.24
N ASN A 306 -3.47 -8.64 17.86
CA ASN A 306 -2.33 -7.89 18.39
C ASN A 306 -2.00 -6.71 17.47
N TYR A 307 -2.15 -5.48 17.98
CA TYR A 307 -1.88 -4.27 17.21
C TYR A 307 -0.41 -4.16 16.75
N GLN A 308 0.55 -4.67 17.52
CA GLN A 308 1.97 -4.69 17.14
C GLN A 308 2.19 -5.48 15.85
N VAL A 309 1.54 -6.63 15.71
CA VAL A 309 1.65 -7.51 14.53
C VAL A 309 0.75 -6.99 13.40
N PHE A 310 -0.45 -6.53 13.71
CA PHE A 310 -1.38 -5.99 12.73
C PHE A 310 -0.81 -4.76 11.98
N SER A 311 -0.24 -3.82 12.73
CA SER A 311 0.00 -2.46 12.24
C SER A 311 1.21 -2.33 11.32
N ASN A 312 2.21 -3.20 11.44
CA ASN A 312 3.49 -3.00 10.79
C ASN A 312 4.23 -4.33 10.53
N LYS A 313 5.26 -4.28 9.69
CA LYS A 313 6.04 -5.46 9.27
C LYS A 313 7.24 -5.80 10.17
N ALA A 314 7.47 -5.09 11.27
CA ALA A 314 8.61 -5.37 12.15
C ALA A 314 8.39 -6.67 12.92
N TRP A 315 9.44 -7.49 13.02
CA TRP A 315 9.37 -8.74 13.77
C TRP A 315 9.27 -8.49 15.27
N ASP A 316 8.35 -9.16 15.94
CA ASP A 316 8.01 -8.98 17.36
C ASP A 316 8.73 -9.99 18.29
N ASN A 317 9.88 -10.52 17.85
CA ASN A 317 10.61 -11.64 18.47
C ASN A 317 9.88 -13.00 18.41
N GLY A 318 8.80 -13.11 17.64
CA GLY A 318 8.11 -14.37 17.43
C GLY A 318 7.05 -14.64 18.50
N GLY A 319 5.99 -15.36 18.13
CA GLY A 319 4.91 -15.72 19.06
C GLY A 319 3.50 -15.78 18.46
N SER A 320 3.25 -15.06 17.37
CA SER A 320 1.96 -14.95 16.67
C SER A 320 1.75 -16.04 15.60
N GLY A 321 2.83 -16.56 15.03
CA GLY A 321 2.88 -17.68 14.07
C GLY A 321 2.36 -17.40 12.66
N ASN A 322 1.33 -16.56 12.46
CA ASN A 322 1.10 -15.86 11.19
C ASN A 322 1.63 -14.43 11.31
N GLN A 323 2.69 -14.15 10.56
CA GLN A 323 3.51 -12.95 10.70
C GLN A 323 3.14 -11.86 9.67
N ASP A 324 1.93 -11.90 9.12
CA ASP A 324 1.42 -10.88 8.19
C ASP A 324 0.92 -9.63 8.89
N SER A 325 0.94 -8.51 8.17
CA SER A 325 0.52 -7.21 8.67
C SER A 325 -0.07 -6.34 7.56
N ILE A 326 -0.79 -5.29 7.93
CA ILE A 326 -1.34 -4.35 6.95
C ILE A 326 -0.23 -3.69 6.13
N GLU A 327 0.93 -3.40 6.75
CA GLU A 327 2.11 -2.86 6.07
C GLU A 327 2.71 -3.87 5.08
N SER A 328 2.77 -5.17 5.42
CA SER A 328 3.30 -6.18 4.51
C SER A 328 2.40 -6.41 3.28
N ILE A 329 1.07 -6.29 3.43
CA ILE A 329 0.14 -6.39 2.29
C ILE A 329 0.25 -5.12 1.43
N HIS A 330 0.30 -3.96 2.07
CA HIS A 330 0.57 -2.67 1.44
C HIS A 330 1.84 -2.68 0.59
N ASP A 331 2.95 -3.19 1.12
CA ASP A 331 4.22 -3.31 0.41
C ASP A 331 4.08 -4.10 -0.90
N LEU A 332 3.32 -5.20 -0.90
CA LEU A 332 3.05 -5.99 -2.11
C LEU A 332 2.33 -5.17 -3.18
N VAL A 333 1.34 -4.37 -2.79
CA VAL A 333 0.61 -3.49 -3.73
C VAL A 333 1.58 -2.46 -4.33
N HIS A 334 2.47 -1.87 -3.53
CA HIS A 334 3.52 -0.98 -4.06
C HIS A 334 4.44 -1.68 -5.06
N GLY A 335 5.02 -2.84 -4.69
CA GLY A 335 5.91 -3.58 -5.56
C GLY A 335 5.25 -4.01 -6.87
N ALA A 336 3.97 -4.39 -6.81
CA ALA A 336 3.18 -4.75 -7.98
C ALA A 336 2.87 -3.55 -8.89
N VAL A 337 2.71 -2.33 -8.35
CA VAL A 337 2.39 -1.15 -9.17
C VAL A 337 3.61 -0.54 -9.86
N GLY A 338 4.76 -0.43 -9.20
CA GLY A 338 5.84 0.43 -9.72
C GLY A 338 7.21 -0.18 -9.94
N GLY A 339 7.34 -1.50 -9.96
CA GLY A 339 8.55 -2.16 -10.46
C GLY A 339 9.07 -3.29 -9.56
N GLY A 340 8.97 -4.53 -10.06
CA GLY A 340 9.50 -5.73 -9.38
C GLY A 340 9.21 -7.09 -10.05
N GLY A 341 8.41 -7.18 -11.13
CA GLY A 341 8.03 -8.48 -11.72
C GLY A 341 7.17 -8.38 -12.99
N LEU A 342 7.42 -9.27 -13.98
CA LEU A 342 6.82 -9.27 -15.33
C LEU A 342 5.64 -10.28 -15.48
N LEU A 343 4.56 -9.76 -16.11
CA LEU A 343 3.56 -10.30 -17.09
C LEU A 343 2.69 -11.56 -16.81
N LYS A 344 1.66 -11.74 -17.68
CA LYS A 344 0.25 -12.23 -17.59
C LYS A 344 -0.11 -13.73 -17.44
N ARG A 345 -1.24 -14.02 -16.76
CA ARG A 345 -1.96 -15.32 -16.78
C ARG A 345 -3.44 -15.21 -17.23
N SER A 346 -3.95 -16.27 -17.88
CA SER A 346 -5.38 -16.60 -18.04
C SER A 346 -5.81 -17.70 -17.05
N LEU A 347 -7.02 -17.59 -16.50
CA LEU A 347 -7.59 -18.52 -15.53
C LEU A 347 -8.50 -19.55 -16.21
N GLU A 348 -8.32 -20.82 -15.87
CA GLU A 348 -9.27 -21.89 -16.18
C GLU A 348 -9.98 -22.35 -14.91
N LYS A 349 -11.27 -22.68 -15.06
CA LYS A 349 -12.21 -23.10 -14.01
C LYS A 349 -12.48 -24.60 -14.19
N ARG A 350 -12.57 -25.38 -13.10
CA ARG A 350 -13.29 -26.67 -13.05
C ARG A 350 -13.46 -27.20 -11.62
N THR A 351 -14.30 -28.23 -11.50
CA THR A 351 -15.24 -28.57 -10.42
C THR A 351 -14.98 -29.94 -9.78
N GLY A 352 -15.28 -30.07 -8.48
CA GLY A 352 -15.48 -31.32 -7.71
C GLY A 352 -15.60 -30.99 -6.21
N GLU A 353 -16.41 -31.73 -5.42
CA GLU A 353 -16.51 -31.52 -3.96
C GLU A 353 -15.52 -32.43 -3.20
N PRO A 354 -14.50 -31.87 -2.52
CA PRO A 354 -13.52 -32.61 -1.75
C PRO A 354 -13.75 -32.52 -0.23
N GLN A 355 -13.11 -33.40 0.54
CA GLN A 355 -13.05 -33.29 2.01
C GLN A 355 -12.08 -32.17 2.43
N LEU A 356 -12.55 -30.93 2.31
CA LEU A 356 -11.83 -29.72 2.73
C LEU A 356 -11.99 -29.42 4.23
N MET A 357 -12.99 -30.04 4.86
CA MET A 357 -13.36 -29.82 6.25
C MET A 357 -13.61 -31.13 6.98
N GLN A 358 -13.19 -31.20 8.23
CA GLN A 358 -13.58 -32.26 9.16
C GLN A 358 -14.61 -31.69 10.14
N GLY A 359 -15.88 -32.02 9.93
CA GLY A 359 -16.98 -31.36 10.62
C GLY A 359 -17.10 -29.88 10.20
N ASN A 360 -16.98 -28.95 11.15
CA ASN A 360 -16.95 -27.51 10.89
C ASN A 360 -15.53 -26.92 10.97
N LYS A 361 -14.49 -27.76 10.90
CA LYS A 361 -13.09 -27.35 11.06
C LYS A 361 -12.29 -27.57 9.80
N TYR A 362 -11.31 -26.69 9.56
CA TYR A 362 -10.31 -26.85 8.51
C TYR A 362 -8.96 -26.31 8.98
N HIS A 363 -7.89 -26.61 8.25
CA HIS A 363 -6.57 -26.07 8.52
C HIS A 363 -6.25 -24.92 7.57
N GLU A 364 -5.97 -23.75 8.13
CA GLU A 364 -5.38 -22.62 7.42
C GLU A 364 -3.86 -22.82 7.35
N TRP A 365 -3.28 -22.69 6.15
CA TRP A 365 -1.85 -22.86 5.88
C TRP A 365 -1.24 -21.57 5.37
N ALA A 366 -0.08 -21.20 5.90
CA ALA A 366 0.67 -20.02 5.45
C ALA A 366 2.17 -20.33 5.35
N ALA A 367 2.83 -19.75 4.35
CA ALA A 367 4.27 -19.63 4.33
C ALA A 367 4.65 -18.28 4.94
N ASN A 368 5.40 -18.28 6.03
CA ASN A 368 5.92 -17.06 6.64
C ASN A 368 7.32 -16.77 6.13
N ILE A 369 7.61 -15.49 5.97
CA ILE A 369 8.87 -14.99 5.46
C ILE A 369 9.43 -14.05 6.51
N ARG A 370 10.68 -14.28 6.90
CA ARG A 370 11.42 -13.43 7.83
C ARG A 370 12.78 -13.13 7.25
N LEU A 371 13.20 -11.86 7.30
CA LEU A 371 14.55 -11.44 6.95
C LEU A 371 14.89 -10.04 7.43
N ASP A 372 16.17 -9.68 7.40
CA ASP A 372 16.61 -8.32 7.67
C ASP A 372 16.31 -7.40 6.48
N LYS A 373 15.56 -6.34 6.74
CA LYS A 373 15.16 -5.29 5.80
C LYS A 373 16.32 -4.71 4.99
N TYR A 374 17.54 -4.71 5.52
CA TYR A 374 18.70 -4.07 4.89
C TYR A 374 19.74 -5.06 4.34
N SER A 375 19.47 -6.37 4.42
CA SER A 375 20.44 -7.42 4.06
C SER A 375 20.79 -7.50 2.57
N ALA A 376 19.93 -7.00 1.67
CA ALA A 376 20.06 -7.18 0.23
C ALA A 376 20.32 -5.89 -0.57
N GLY A 377 20.49 -4.73 0.10
CA GLY A 377 20.86 -3.46 -0.54
C GLY A 377 19.78 -2.82 -1.42
N GLY A 378 18.52 -3.26 -1.30
CA GLY A 378 17.38 -2.75 -2.07
C GLY A 378 16.13 -3.62 -1.92
N PRO A 379 15.00 -3.23 -2.51
CA PRO A 379 13.76 -3.98 -2.45
C PRO A 379 13.87 -5.28 -3.26
N TYR A 380 13.07 -6.27 -2.86
CA TYR A 380 13.05 -7.59 -3.48
C TYR A 380 11.65 -8.19 -3.46
N LEU A 381 11.40 -9.02 -4.47
CA LEU A 381 10.21 -9.83 -4.62
C LEU A 381 10.57 -11.30 -4.39
N ILE A 382 9.84 -11.95 -3.49
CA ILE A 382 9.94 -13.38 -3.21
C ILE A 382 8.66 -14.04 -3.69
N ASN A 383 8.75 -14.80 -4.78
CA ASN A 383 7.62 -15.54 -5.34
C ASN A 383 7.63 -16.97 -4.81
N LEU A 384 6.49 -17.42 -4.30
CA LEU A 384 6.31 -18.75 -3.74
C LEU A 384 5.52 -19.63 -4.68
N TYR A 385 5.87 -20.92 -4.66
CA TYR A 385 5.26 -21.94 -5.50
C TYR A 385 5.03 -23.23 -4.72
N VAL A 386 3.97 -23.94 -5.09
CA VAL A 386 3.73 -25.33 -4.70
C VAL A 386 3.95 -26.20 -5.94
N GLY A 387 5.22 -26.56 -6.15
CA GLY A 387 5.79 -27.21 -7.33
C GLY A 387 7.05 -26.48 -7.81
N GLU A 388 7.76 -27.06 -8.77
CA GLU A 388 8.85 -26.36 -9.45
C GLU A 388 8.29 -25.41 -10.52
N PRO A 389 8.72 -24.13 -10.55
CA PRO A 389 8.35 -23.22 -11.61
C PRO A 389 8.99 -23.66 -12.93
N LYS A 390 8.18 -23.69 -14.00
CA LYS A 390 8.57 -24.08 -15.37
C LYS A 390 9.50 -23.07 -16.03
N SER A 391 9.44 -21.80 -15.63
CA SER A 391 10.22 -20.71 -16.21
C SER A 391 11.08 -20.01 -15.16
N VAL A 392 12.30 -19.64 -15.57
CA VAL A 392 13.18 -18.75 -14.79
C VAL A 392 12.83 -17.27 -14.96
N HIS A 393 11.85 -16.91 -15.80
CA HIS A 393 11.46 -15.53 -16.07
C HIS A 393 9.97 -15.24 -15.85
N ASN A 394 9.06 -16.18 -16.18
CA ASN A 394 7.60 -15.98 -16.12
C ASN A 394 6.99 -16.56 -14.83
N TRP A 395 7.34 -15.94 -13.72
CA TRP A 395 7.14 -16.46 -12.37
C TRP A 395 5.70 -16.42 -11.88
N THR A 396 5.02 -15.28 -12.02
CA THR A 396 3.62 -15.14 -11.56
C THR A 396 2.59 -15.88 -12.43
N ASN A 397 3.03 -16.44 -13.55
CA ASN A 397 2.17 -17.18 -14.49
C ASN A 397 2.27 -18.69 -14.33
N ASP A 398 3.22 -19.13 -13.51
CA ASP A 398 3.41 -20.54 -13.30
C ASP A 398 2.14 -21.15 -12.67
N PRO A 399 1.64 -22.30 -13.15
CA PRO A 399 0.51 -22.97 -12.52
C PRO A 399 0.78 -23.35 -11.05
N ASN A 400 2.05 -23.44 -10.65
CA ASN A 400 2.45 -23.70 -9.28
C ASN A 400 2.58 -22.43 -8.43
N PHE A 401 2.47 -21.21 -9.00
CA PHE A 401 2.58 -19.96 -8.25
C PHE A 401 1.41 -19.78 -7.27
N VAL A 402 1.73 -19.40 -6.03
CA VAL A 402 0.73 -19.26 -4.94
C VAL A 402 0.67 -17.85 -4.36
N GLY A 403 1.70 -17.03 -4.55
CA GLY A 403 1.70 -15.64 -4.13
C GLY A 403 3.09 -15.07 -3.94
N SER A 404 3.14 -13.78 -3.67
CA SER A 404 4.38 -13.03 -3.49
C SER A 404 4.47 -12.35 -2.13
N TYR A 405 5.69 -12.21 -1.64
CA TYR A 405 6.05 -11.21 -0.63
C TYR A 405 6.99 -10.19 -1.26
N TYR A 406 6.74 -8.92 -0.97
CA TYR A 406 7.58 -7.83 -1.42
C TYR A 406 8.16 -7.11 -0.22
N LEU A 407 9.48 -6.95 -0.17
CA LEU A 407 10.09 -6.02 0.76
C LEU A 407 10.16 -4.64 0.12
N PHE A 408 9.45 -3.69 0.72
CA PHE A 408 9.70 -2.28 0.47
C PHE A 408 10.85 -1.74 1.36
N SER A 409 11.97 -1.40 0.73
CA SER A 409 13.13 -0.74 1.35
C SER A 409 13.82 0.26 0.42
N LYS A 410 14.64 1.12 1.02
CA LYS A 410 15.53 2.03 0.29
C LYS A 410 16.64 1.25 -0.44
N ASN A 411 17.08 1.76 -1.59
CA ASN A 411 18.25 1.26 -2.32
C ASN A 411 19.58 1.75 -1.67
N GLY A 412 20.63 0.94 -1.76
CA GLY A 412 22.02 1.34 -1.49
C GLY A 412 22.51 1.20 -0.04
N THR A 413 23.72 1.70 0.22
CA THR A 413 24.28 1.84 1.58
C THR A 413 23.53 2.95 2.30
N CYS A 414 22.56 2.57 3.13
CA CYS A 414 21.75 3.52 3.84
C CYS A 414 22.44 4.01 5.13
N MET A 415 22.79 5.30 5.17
CA MET A 415 23.19 5.97 6.40
C MET A 415 22.01 5.94 7.39
N GLY A 416 22.26 5.46 8.62
CA GLY A 416 21.25 5.33 9.68
C GLY A 416 20.46 4.01 9.69
N CYS A 417 20.78 3.07 8.79
CA CYS A 417 20.19 1.73 8.86
C CYS A 417 20.71 0.93 10.03
N LYS A 418 19.77 0.34 10.78
CA LYS A 418 20.09 -0.52 11.91
C LYS A 418 20.21 -1.97 11.41
N PRO A 419 21.37 -2.62 11.50
CA PRO A 419 21.46 -4.05 11.24
C PRO A 419 20.52 -4.81 12.19
N ASN A 420 20.04 -5.98 11.76
CA ASN A 420 19.02 -6.78 12.46
C ASN A 420 17.65 -6.09 12.54
N SER A 421 17.31 -5.25 11.56
CA SER A 421 15.93 -4.74 11.41
C SER A 421 15.06 -5.80 10.74
N ILE A 422 14.76 -6.85 11.51
CA ILE A 422 14.03 -8.01 11.00
C ILE A 422 12.58 -7.63 10.69
N VAL A 423 12.14 -8.01 9.50
CA VAL A 423 10.77 -7.82 9.04
C VAL A 423 10.16 -9.14 8.60
N THR A 424 8.83 -9.16 8.60
CA THR A 424 8.05 -10.35 8.30
C THR A 424 6.91 -10.09 7.32
N GLY A 425 6.36 -11.17 6.81
CA GLY A 425 5.07 -11.23 6.12
C GLY A 425 4.69 -12.68 5.86
N SER A 426 3.54 -12.91 5.25
CA SER A 426 3.12 -14.26 4.88
C SER A 426 2.49 -14.35 3.50
N VAL A 427 2.49 -15.56 2.95
CA VAL A 427 1.76 -15.93 1.73
C VAL A 427 0.83 -17.09 2.11
N PRO A 428 -0.51 -16.89 2.09
CA PRO A 428 -1.47 -17.95 2.34
C PRO A 428 -1.34 -19.06 1.30
N LEU A 429 -1.37 -20.31 1.77
CA LEU A 429 -1.26 -21.51 0.94
C LEU A 429 -2.59 -22.27 0.84
N THR A 430 -3.55 -22.02 1.74
CA THR A 430 -4.79 -22.80 1.87
C THR A 430 -5.53 -22.94 0.55
N GLU A 431 -5.84 -21.83 -0.14
CA GLU A 431 -6.61 -21.90 -1.40
C GLU A 431 -5.84 -22.64 -2.51
N ALA A 432 -4.51 -22.56 -2.52
CA ALA A 432 -3.71 -23.34 -3.46
C ALA A 432 -3.73 -24.84 -3.12
N LEU A 433 -3.67 -25.18 -1.83
CA LEU A 433 -3.77 -26.56 -1.33
C LEU A 433 -5.17 -27.14 -1.53
N MET A 434 -6.25 -26.36 -1.35
CA MET A 434 -7.61 -26.78 -1.66
C MET A 434 -7.70 -27.29 -3.09
N ARG A 435 -7.15 -26.55 -4.06
CA ARG A 435 -7.09 -27.00 -5.47
C ARG A 435 -6.31 -28.31 -5.65
N ARG A 436 -5.32 -28.59 -4.79
CA ARG A 436 -4.59 -29.87 -4.79
C ARG A 436 -5.46 -31.00 -4.23
N VAL A 437 -6.31 -30.72 -3.24
CA VAL A 437 -7.33 -31.66 -2.78
C VAL A 437 -8.36 -31.92 -3.89
N ASP A 438 -8.89 -30.87 -4.51
CA ASP A 438 -9.86 -30.96 -5.61
C ASP A 438 -9.33 -31.82 -6.78
N ASN A 439 -8.03 -31.71 -7.08
CA ASN A 439 -7.37 -32.46 -8.14
C ASN A 439 -6.98 -33.91 -7.74
N GLY A 440 -7.16 -34.29 -6.47
CA GLY A 440 -6.71 -35.58 -5.95
C GLY A 440 -5.20 -35.70 -5.74
N ASP A 441 -4.46 -34.58 -5.77
CA ASP A 441 -3.00 -34.54 -5.52
C ASP A 441 -2.66 -34.77 -4.04
N ILE A 442 -3.57 -34.39 -3.14
CA ILE A 442 -3.53 -34.63 -1.69
C ILE A 442 -4.93 -35.01 -1.19
N GLU A 443 -5.01 -35.82 -0.15
CA GLU A 443 -6.30 -36.35 0.34
C GLU A 443 -7.13 -35.31 1.13
N SER A 444 -6.48 -34.43 1.89
CA SER A 444 -7.15 -33.38 2.67
C SER A 444 -6.18 -32.25 3.04
N LEU A 445 -6.70 -31.21 3.72
CA LEU A 445 -5.90 -30.13 4.28
C LEU A 445 -5.24 -30.47 5.62
N GLU A 446 -5.39 -31.70 6.12
CA GLU A 446 -4.81 -32.12 7.39
C GLU A 446 -3.27 -32.10 7.35
N PRO A 447 -2.60 -31.74 8.46
CA PRO A 447 -1.14 -31.73 8.54
C PRO A 447 -0.46 -33.02 8.11
N ALA A 448 -1.10 -34.17 8.37
CA ALA A 448 -0.59 -35.48 7.97
C ALA A 448 -0.46 -35.63 6.44
N ASN A 449 -1.32 -34.95 5.68
CA ASN A 449 -1.37 -35.01 4.22
C ASN A 449 -0.59 -33.86 3.56
N VAL A 450 -0.71 -32.66 4.11
CA VAL A 450 -0.07 -31.45 3.54
C VAL A 450 1.45 -31.42 3.80
N THR A 451 1.90 -31.79 5.00
CA THR A 451 3.32 -31.73 5.38
C THR A 451 4.21 -32.55 4.44
N PRO A 452 3.96 -33.86 4.20
CA PRO A 452 4.79 -34.64 3.26
C PRO A 452 4.66 -34.11 1.82
N TYR A 453 3.50 -33.59 1.44
CA TYR A 453 3.29 -33.04 0.10
C TYR A 453 4.15 -31.79 -0.15
N LEU A 454 4.21 -30.86 0.81
CA LEU A 454 4.96 -29.61 0.69
C LEU A 454 6.47 -29.79 0.86
N LYS A 455 6.94 -30.73 1.69
CA LYS A 455 8.38 -30.95 1.95
C LYS A 455 9.20 -31.08 0.65
N GLY A 456 8.66 -31.75 -0.36
CA GLY A 456 9.30 -31.89 -1.68
C GLY A 456 8.87 -30.88 -2.75
N ARG A 457 7.86 -30.04 -2.49
CA ARG A 457 7.20 -29.25 -3.54
C ARG A 457 7.19 -27.75 -3.29
N ILE A 458 7.23 -27.26 -2.05
CA ILE A 458 7.29 -25.82 -1.83
C ILE A 458 8.64 -25.28 -2.30
N THR A 459 8.61 -24.28 -3.16
CA THR A 459 9.80 -23.59 -3.67
C THR A 459 9.58 -22.09 -3.64
N TRP A 460 10.68 -21.33 -3.63
CA TRP A 460 10.65 -19.88 -3.77
C TRP A 460 11.75 -19.41 -4.69
N ARG A 461 11.54 -18.24 -5.28
CA ARG A 461 12.51 -17.55 -6.10
C ARG A 461 12.60 -16.09 -5.66
N VAL A 462 13.82 -15.58 -5.59
CA VAL A 462 14.11 -14.22 -5.12
C VAL A 462 14.61 -13.37 -6.29
N ARG A 463 14.05 -12.17 -6.42
CA ARG A 463 14.42 -11.21 -7.45
C ARG A 463 14.55 -9.82 -6.86
N GLN A 464 15.60 -9.10 -7.24
CA GLN A 464 15.74 -7.67 -6.96
C GLN A 464 14.95 -6.87 -7.99
N THR A 465 14.53 -5.65 -7.64
CA THR A 465 13.71 -4.83 -8.54
C THR A 465 14.45 -4.34 -9.78
N ASP A 466 15.78 -4.35 -9.78
CA ASP A 466 16.63 -4.18 -10.97
C ASP A 466 16.60 -5.39 -11.93
N GLY A 467 15.77 -6.38 -11.62
CA GLY A 467 15.59 -7.58 -12.41
C GLY A 467 16.59 -8.69 -12.12
N LYS A 468 17.62 -8.45 -11.29
CA LYS A 468 18.65 -9.43 -10.97
C LYS A 468 18.09 -10.59 -10.15
N PHE A 469 18.45 -11.79 -10.59
CA PHE A 469 18.13 -13.04 -9.90
C PHE A 469 19.11 -13.27 -8.74
N LEU A 470 18.57 -13.61 -7.58
CA LEU A 470 19.35 -14.03 -6.42
C LEU A 470 19.04 -15.48 -6.08
N SER A 471 20.07 -16.25 -5.74
CA SER A 471 19.83 -17.50 -5.04
C SER A 471 19.22 -17.17 -3.67
N PRO A 472 18.21 -17.91 -3.18
CA PRO A 472 17.71 -17.70 -1.83
C PRO A 472 18.81 -17.79 -0.75
N SER A 473 19.88 -18.55 -0.99
CA SER A 473 21.05 -18.62 -0.10
C SER A 473 21.87 -17.32 -0.06
N ASP A 474 21.78 -16.49 -1.10
CA ASP A 474 22.50 -15.21 -1.16
C ASP A 474 21.87 -14.18 -0.22
N VAL A 475 20.57 -14.35 0.09
CA VAL A 475 19.87 -13.55 1.10
C VAL A 475 20.08 -14.21 2.47
N LYS A 476 21.24 -13.96 3.08
CA LYS A 476 21.72 -14.66 4.29
C LYS A 476 20.72 -14.71 5.45
N THR A 477 19.89 -13.68 5.60
CA THR A 477 18.90 -13.58 6.68
C THR A 477 17.53 -14.16 6.34
N LEU A 478 17.33 -14.62 5.09
CA LEU A 478 16.06 -15.19 4.64
C LEU A 478 15.74 -16.48 5.38
N LYS A 479 14.56 -16.49 5.98
CA LYS A 479 13.95 -17.65 6.61
C LYS A 479 12.51 -17.76 6.14
N VAL A 480 12.25 -18.75 5.31
CA VAL A 480 10.90 -19.17 4.90
C VAL A 480 10.48 -20.34 5.78
N SER A 481 9.35 -20.23 6.46
CA SER A 481 8.74 -21.30 7.24
C SER A 481 7.33 -21.58 6.73
N VAL A 482 6.78 -22.74 7.06
CA VAL A 482 5.38 -23.07 6.81
C VAL A 482 4.70 -23.38 8.13
N SER A 483 3.57 -22.74 8.38
CA SER A 483 2.75 -22.95 9.57
C SER A 483 1.32 -23.25 9.20
N ALA A 484 0.61 -23.94 10.09
CA ALA A 484 -0.82 -24.13 10.00
C ALA A 484 -1.52 -23.83 11.33
N ALA A 485 -2.80 -23.46 11.25
CA ALA A 485 -3.69 -23.35 12.39
C ALA A 485 -5.04 -23.96 12.03
N GLU A 486 -5.65 -24.68 12.98
CA GLU A 486 -7.03 -25.14 12.84
C GLU A 486 -7.98 -23.95 13.02
N VAL A 487 -8.90 -23.78 12.08
CA VAL A 487 -9.99 -22.81 12.09
C VAL A 487 -11.30 -23.55 12.29
N THR A 488 -12.11 -23.08 13.24
CA THR A 488 -13.47 -23.56 13.47
C THR A 488 -14.46 -22.57 12.87
N ILE A 489 -15.22 -23.01 11.87
CA ILE A 489 -16.26 -22.22 11.21
C ILE A 489 -17.48 -22.14 12.13
N PRO A 490 -17.97 -20.93 12.41
CA PRO A 490 -19.13 -20.74 13.26
C PRO A 490 -20.41 -21.10 12.48
N TRP A 491 -21.41 -21.62 13.20
CA TRP A 491 -22.73 -21.95 12.63
C TRP A 491 -23.57 -20.72 12.26
N SER A 492 -23.09 -19.50 12.56
CA SER A 492 -23.73 -18.23 12.29
C SER A 492 -22.72 -17.20 11.82
N LEU A 493 -23.11 -16.38 10.85
CA LEU A 493 -22.32 -15.23 10.36
C LEU A 493 -22.18 -14.11 11.42
N ALA A 494 -22.95 -14.16 12.51
CA ALA A 494 -22.86 -13.19 13.61
C ALA A 494 -21.72 -13.50 14.60
N THR A 495 -21.12 -14.69 14.51
CA THR A 495 -20.03 -15.12 15.37
C THR A 495 -18.74 -15.15 14.58
N ALA A 496 -17.63 -14.67 15.16
CA ALA A 496 -16.33 -14.74 14.52
C ALA A 496 -15.83 -16.19 14.46
N PRO A 497 -15.10 -16.60 13.40
CA PRO A 497 -14.42 -17.88 13.37
C PRO A 497 -13.32 -17.94 14.44
N GLU A 498 -13.19 -19.09 15.09
CA GLU A 498 -12.13 -19.33 16.07
C GLU A 498 -10.91 -19.95 15.38
N ILE A 499 -9.72 -19.46 15.70
CA ILE A 499 -8.47 -19.99 15.19
C ILE A 499 -7.57 -20.41 16.36
N THR A 500 -6.97 -21.58 16.22
CA THR A 500 -6.00 -22.10 17.19
C THR A 500 -4.64 -21.43 17.04
N ARG A 501 -3.70 -21.73 17.95
CA ARG A 501 -2.32 -21.27 17.82
C ARG A 501 -1.67 -21.91 16.58
N TRP A 502 -1.03 -21.08 15.78
CA TRP A 502 -0.21 -21.52 14.64
C TRP A 502 0.92 -22.44 15.07
N THR A 503 1.02 -23.58 14.39
CA THR A 503 2.09 -24.58 14.55
C THR A 503 3.02 -24.51 13.35
N THR A 504 4.32 -24.35 13.59
CA THR A 504 5.35 -24.32 12.53
C THR A 504 5.85 -25.73 12.22
N TYR A 505 5.83 -26.09 10.95
CA TYR A 505 6.29 -27.38 10.44
C TYR A 505 7.68 -27.24 9.83
N TYR A 506 8.71 -27.21 10.70
CA TYR A 506 10.12 -27.06 10.31
C TYR A 506 10.53 -28.00 9.17
N ASP A 507 10.02 -29.22 9.20
CA ASP A 507 10.34 -30.29 8.26
C ASP A 507 10.09 -29.94 6.79
N ILE A 508 9.19 -28.99 6.50
CA ILE A 508 8.81 -28.59 5.15
C ILE A 508 9.91 -27.75 4.47
N THR A 509 10.61 -26.92 5.25
CA THR A 509 11.59 -25.94 4.77
C THR A 509 13.02 -26.23 5.24
N ASN A 510 13.19 -27.14 6.19
CA ASN A 510 14.48 -27.50 6.77
C ASN A 510 15.48 -27.89 5.68
N LYS A 511 16.70 -27.34 5.78
CA LYS A 511 17.81 -27.50 4.82
C LYS A 511 17.56 -26.97 3.40
N LYS A 512 16.43 -26.31 3.12
CA LYS A 512 16.25 -25.58 1.86
C LYS A 512 16.99 -24.23 1.89
N PRO A 513 17.53 -23.75 0.76
CA PRO A 513 18.10 -22.41 0.62
C PRO A 513 17.18 -21.30 1.17
N GLY A 514 17.58 -20.61 2.24
CA GLY A 514 16.75 -19.58 2.89
C GLY A 514 15.53 -20.14 3.65
N GLY A 515 15.48 -21.44 3.91
CA GLY A 515 14.43 -22.09 4.71
C GLY A 515 14.68 -21.98 6.21
N LEU A 516 13.62 -22.04 7.00
CA LEU A 516 13.69 -22.18 8.44
C LEU A 516 14.16 -23.60 8.80
N CYS A 517 15.20 -23.69 9.62
CA CYS A 517 15.80 -24.93 10.10
C CYS A 517 15.41 -25.20 11.56
N TYR A 518 15.56 -26.45 11.99
CA TYR A 518 15.39 -26.81 13.40
C TYR A 518 16.31 -25.97 14.30
N GLY A 519 15.74 -25.40 15.36
CA GLY A 519 16.45 -24.53 16.30
C GLY A 519 16.44 -23.03 15.93
N ASP A 520 16.00 -22.67 14.72
CA ASP A 520 15.75 -21.27 14.39
C ASP A 520 14.52 -20.75 15.18
N PRO A 521 14.54 -19.50 15.66
CA PRO A 521 13.38 -18.88 16.30
C PRO A 521 12.22 -18.75 15.31
N VAL A 522 10.98 -18.84 15.80
CA VAL A 522 9.72 -18.79 15.01
C VAL A 522 8.91 -17.54 15.31
#